data_AF-A0A2T6D111-F1
#
_entry.id   AF-A0A2T6D111-F1
#
_cell.length_a   1.000
_cell.length_b   1.000
_cell.length_c   1.000
_cell.angle_alpha   90.00
_cell.angle_beta   90.00
_cell.angle_gamma   90.00
#
_symmetry.space_group_name_H-M   'P 1'
#
loop_
_entity.id
_entity.type
_entity.pdbx_description
1 polymer ?
#
loop_
_entity_poly.entity_id
_entity_poly.type
_entity_poly.pdbx_seq_one_letter_code
_entity_poly.pdbx_strand_id
1 'polypeptide(L)'
;MRNIIRFPLLIMTACALISATLHAASTTPLPSPPLIRKASGKIQWTIIARKAANEANQTNAAPEANEIERVESIWTDGIGHDRVTFRNGRTQDIWYTERAYLVDAGSEVSICPTKSTGTVLGEDSSITDAARFAPLSFAGFPGVSWIALPYFDKVEAFDGVVCYHYVLNAGQEAWVNVSTSLPVAYRDGSATYVYQFGAEPGSALVLPDPVKATLDRYLKLEKRRELLKTGH
;
A
#
# COMPACT_ATOMS: atom_id res chain seq x y z
N MET A 1 -28.02 -88.89 -12.12
CA MET A 1 -26.81 -89.39 -12.82
C MET A 1 -26.25 -88.25 -13.67
N ARG A 2 -24.96 -87.93 -13.48
CA ARG A 2 -24.00 -87.26 -14.40
C ARG A 2 -24.39 -85.88 -14.96
N ASN A 3 -23.76 -84.81 -14.45
CA ASN A 3 -22.51 -84.17 -14.92
C ASN A 3 -22.67 -83.38 -16.23
N ILE A 4 -22.34 -82.07 -16.22
CA ILE A 4 -21.16 -81.47 -16.89
C ILE A 4 -21.20 -79.94 -16.75
N ILE A 5 -20.13 -79.40 -16.18
CA ILE A 5 -19.66 -78.00 -16.09
C ILE A 5 -19.34 -77.46 -17.49
N ARG A 6 -19.64 -76.19 -17.82
CA ARG A 6 -18.75 -75.27 -18.60
C ARG A 6 -19.13 -73.79 -18.40
N PHE A 7 -18.21 -73.03 -17.79
CA PHE A 7 -18.03 -71.58 -17.97
C PHE A 7 -17.32 -71.30 -19.32
N PRO A 8 -17.62 -70.17 -19.98
CA PRO A 8 -16.57 -69.21 -20.35
C PRO A 8 -17.01 -67.74 -20.13
N LEU A 9 -16.18 -66.87 -19.53
CA LEU A 9 -15.17 -66.00 -20.17
C LEU A 9 -15.82 -64.84 -20.99
N LEU A 10 -16.06 -63.66 -20.39
CA LEU A 10 -15.19 -62.45 -20.33
C LEU A 10 -15.16 -61.64 -21.64
N ILE A 11 -15.90 -60.51 -21.69
CA ILE A 11 -15.51 -59.31 -22.46
C ILE A 11 -15.89 -58.08 -21.61
N MET A 12 -14.93 -57.57 -20.83
CA MET A 12 -14.98 -56.23 -20.24
C MET A 12 -14.59 -55.24 -21.35
N THR A 13 -15.57 -54.59 -21.96
CA THR A 13 -15.31 -53.50 -22.91
C THR A 13 -14.94 -52.26 -22.10
N ALA A 14 -13.64 -51.99 -22.00
CA ALA A 14 -13.12 -50.77 -21.41
C ALA A 14 -13.46 -49.57 -22.32
N CYS A 15 -14.52 -48.83 -21.99
CA CYS A 15 -14.71 -47.47 -22.51
C CYS A 15 -13.69 -46.53 -21.84
N ALA A 16 -12.47 -46.49 -22.38
CA ALA A 16 -11.56 -45.39 -22.11
C ALA A 16 -12.03 -44.16 -22.91
N LEU A 17 -12.99 -43.42 -22.37
CA LEU A 17 -13.25 -42.05 -22.80
C LEU A 17 -12.03 -41.21 -22.42
N ILE A 18 -11.15 -41.00 -23.39
CA ILE A 18 -10.13 -39.97 -23.33
C ILE A 18 -10.88 -38.64 -23.42
N SER A 19 -11.32 -38.13 -22.27
CA SER A 19 -11.67 -36.73 -22.12
C SER A 19 -10.38 -35.93 -22.27
N ALA A 20 -10.03 -35.61 -23.52
CA ALA A 20 -9.08 -34.56 -23.82
C ALA A 20 -9.72 -33.24 -23.37
N THR A 21 -9.49 -32.87 -22.12
CA THR A 21 -9.74 -31.51 -21.66
C THR A 21 -8.78 -30.61 -22.44
N LEU A 22 -9.27 -30.04 -23.54
CA LEU A 22 -8.70 -28.82 -24.09
C LEU A 22 -8.74 -27.80 -22.94
N HIS A 23 -7.59 -27.60 -22.30
CA HIS A 23 -7.34 -26.37 -21.57
C HIS A 23 -7.45 -25.26 -22.61
N ALA A 24 -8.62 -24.63 -22.68
CA ALA A 24 -8.73 -23.30 -23.23
C ALA A 24 -7.64 -22.49 -22.52
N ALA A 25 -6.66 -22.02 -23.29
CA ALA A 25 -5.71 -21.04 -22.79
C ALA A 25 -6.56 -19.88 -22.27
N SER A 26 -6.72 -19.81 -20.95
CA SER A 26 -7.33 -18.67 -20.29
C SER A 26 -6.42 -17.51 -20.63
N THR A 27 -6.79 -16.75 -21.66
CA THR A 27 -6.17 -15.47 -21.97
C THR A 27 -6.55 -14.55 -20.84
N THR A 28 -5.76 -14.59 -19.78
CA THR A 28 -5.88 -13.70 -18.64
C THR A 28 -5.96 -12.28 -19.18
N PRO A 29 -7.03 -11.51 -18.87
CA PRO A 29 -7.22 -10.21 -19.49
C PRO A 29 -6.06 -9.31 -19.10
N LEU A 30 -5.37 -8.77 -20.11
CA LEU A 30 -4.29 -7.82 -19.89
C LEU A 30 -4.86 -6.54 -19.22
N PRO A 31 -4.14 -5.92 -18.27
CA PRO A 31 -4.58 -4.67 -17.68
C PRO A 31 -4.79 -3.59 -18.75
N SER A 32 -5.91 -2.88 -18.67
CA SER A 32 -6.19 -1.71 -19.51
C SER A 32 -6.00 -0.42 -18.69
N PRO A 33 -5.49 0.67 -19.29
CA PRO A 33 -5.40 1.95 -18.60
C PRO A 33 -6.77 2.45 -18.10
N PRO A 34 -6.84 3.09 -16.92
CA PRO A 34 -5.73 3.33 -15.99
C PRO A 34 -5.36 2.06 -15.19
N LEU A 35 -4.06 1.74 -15.14
CA LEU A 35 -3.53 0.59 -14.40
C LEU A 35 -3.74 0.73 -12.89
N ILE A 36 -3.72 1.97 -12.41
CA ILE A 36 -4.11 2.37 -11.07
C ILE A 36 -4.92 3.66 -11.18
N ARG A 37 -6.06 3.71 -10.52
CA ARG A 37 -6.88 4.92 -10.42
C ARG A 37 -6.14 5.94 -9.57
N LYS A 38 -6.12 7.20 -10.00
CA LYS A 38 -5.60 8.28 -9.15
C LYS A 38 -6.55 8.50 -7.96
N ALA A 39 -6.00 8.75 -6.77
CA ALA A 39 -6.75 9.20 -5.62
C ALA A 39 -7.58 10.46 -5.96
N SER A 40 -8.81 10.53 -5.48
CA SER A 40 -9.63 11.75 -5.55
C SER A 40 -9.07 12.82 -4.61
N GLY A 41 -9.50 14.08 -4.76
CA GLY A 41 -9.09 15.17 -3.88
C GLY A 41 -9.59 15.03 -2.43
N LYS A 42 -10.46 14.05 -2.17
CA LYS A 42 -10.99 13.69 -0.86
C LYS A 42 -10.88 12.19 -0.67
N ILE A 43 -9.98 11.73 0.17
CA ILE A 43 -9.78 10.30 0.36
C ILE A 43 -9.61 9.96 1.83
N GLN A 44 -10.16 8.80 2.20
CA GLN A 44 -9.94 8.18 3.49
C GLN A 44 -9.57 6.72 3.27
N TRP A 45 -8.44 6.30 3.83
CA TRP A 45 -8.03 4.92 3.78
C TRP A 45 -7.25 4.51 5.03
N THR A 46 -7.13 3.21 5.23
CA THR A 46 -6.29 2.63 6.26
C THR A 46 -5.38 1.59 5.62
N ILE A 47 -4.08 1.66 5.91
CA ILE A 47 -3.15 0.58 5.61
C ILE A 47 -2.92 -0.21 6.88
N ILE A 48 -3.02 -1.54 6.77
CA ILE A 48 -2.69 -2.48 7.84
C ILE A 48 -1.47 -3.29 7.42
N ALA A 49 -0.43 -3.28 8.25
CA ALA A 49 0.79 -4.04 8.02
C ALA A 49 0.67 -5.47 8.57
N ARG A 50 0.81 -6.45 7.69
CA ARG A 50 0.84 -7.88 8.02
C ARG A 50 2.26 -8.40 7.83
N LYS A 51 2.79 -9.14 8.81
CA LYS A 51 4.07 -9.85 8.65
C LYS A 51 3.96 -10.83 7.49
N ALA A 52 5.03 -10.96 6.72
CA ALA A 52 5.07 -11.93 5.63
C ALA A 52 4.94 -13.36 6.21
N ALA A 53 4.01 -14.15 5.69
CA ALA A 53 3.72 -15.51 6.18
C ALA A 53 4.91 -16.49 6.06
N ASN A 54 5.96 -16.12 5.33
CA ASN A 54 7.13 -16.97 5.08
C ASN A 54 8.25 -16.85 6.13
N GLU A 55 8.09 -16.06 7.19
CA GLU A 55 9.05 -16.02 8.30
C GLU A 55 8.71 -17.03 9.42
N ALA A 56 8.43 -18.28 9.05
CA ALA A 56 8.20 -19.37 10.01
C ALA A 56 9.46 -19.75 10.84
N ASN A 57 10.58 -19.02 10.72
CA ASN A 57 11.84 -19.28 11.42
C ASN A 57 12.53 -18.03 12.01
N GLN A 58 11.83 -16.91 12.21
CA GLN A 58 12.37 -15.86 13.09
C GLN A 58 11.99 -16.15 14.54
N THR A 59 12.91 -16.84 15.22
CA THR A 59 13.03 -16.95 16.68
C THR A 59 12.65 -15.65 17.37
N ASN A 60 11.55 -15.65 18.14
CA ASN A 60 11.24 -14.77 19.29
C ASN A 60 11.92 -13.39 19.34
N ALA A 61 12.01 -12.67 18.23
CA ALA A 61 12.48 -11.30 18.23
C ALA A 61 11.27 -10.43 18.57
N ALA A 62 11.37 -9.68 19.67
CA ALA A 62 10.39 -8.65 19.98
C ALA A 62 10.24 -7.74 18.74
N PRO A 63 9.01 -7.32 18.38
CA PRO A 63 8.83 -6.39 17.27
C PRO A 63 9.75 -5.19 17.48
N GLU A 64 10.43 -4.77 16.40
CA GLU A 64 11.28 -3.59 16.47
C GLU A 64 10.44 -2.41 16.97
N ALA A 65 11.03 -1.57 17.83
CA ALA A 65 10.29 -0.53 18.56
C ALA A 65 9.53 0.44 17.64
N ASN A 66 9.84 0.48 16.34
CA ASN A 66 9.23 1.36 15.36
C ASN A 66 8.57 0.60 14.19
N GLU A 67 8.24 -0.69 14.35
CA GLU A 67 7.51 -1.43 13.31
C GLU A 67 6.07 -0.88 13.20
N ILE A 68 5.68 -0.44 12.01
CA ILE A 68 4.35 0.11 11.74
C ILE A 68 3.32 -1.01 11.73
N GLU A 69 2.22 -0.81 12.45
CA GLU A 69 1.08 -1.72 12.48
C GLU A 69 -0.04 -1.22 11.57
N ARG A 70 -0.32 0.09 11.64
CA ARG A 70 -1.47 0.70 10.97
C ARG A 70 -1.19 2.16 10.62
N VAL A 71 -1.66 2.59 9.46
CA VAL A 71 -1.66 3.99 9.05
C VAL A 71 -3.08 4.37 8.66
N GLU A 72 -3.67 5.33 9.34
CA GLU A 72 -4.99 5.88 9.01
C GLU A 72 -4.81 7.22 8.33
N SER A 73 -5.25 7.33 7.08
CA SER A 73 -5.01 8.50 6.25
C SER A 73 -6.32 9.18 5.88
N ILE A 74 -6.36 10.49 6.06
CA ILE A 74 -7.46 11.36 5.64
C ILE A 74 -6.86 12.51 4.84
N TRP A 75 -7.44 12.80 3.69
CA TRP A 75 -7.00 13.87 2.80
C TRP A 75 -8.21 14.65 2.30
N THR A 76 -8.14 15.97 2.40
CA THR A 76 -9.17 16.89 1.90
C THR A 76 -8.53 18.19 1.45
N ASP A 77 -8.84 18.64 0.23
CA ASP A 77 -8.58 20.00 -0.24
C ASP A 77 -7.11 20.46 -0.05
N GLY A 78 -6.15 19.55 -0.25
CA GLY A 78 -4.71 19.82 -0.16
C GLY A 78 -4.11 19.70 1.25
N ILE A 79 -4.92 19.36 2.26
CA ILE A 79 -4.45 18.99 3.59
C ILE A 79 -4.57 17.48 3.74
N GLY A 80 -3.52 16.86 4.28
CA GLY A 80 -3.50 15.45 4.64
C GLY A 80 -3.23 15.26 6.12
N HIS A 81 -3.72 14.16 6.67
CA HIS A 81 -3.43 13.71 8.02
C HIS A 81 -3.28 12.20 8.01
N ASP A 82 -2.10 11.73 8.43
CA ASP A 82 -1.85 10.32 8.69
C ASP A 82 -1.69 10.12 10.21
N ARG A 83 -2.45 9.20 10.77
CA ARG A 83 -2.21 8.65 12.11
C ARG A 83 -1.49 7.32 11.98
N VAL A 84 -0.23 7.30 12.37
CA VAL A 84 0.62 6.11 12.34
C VAL A 84 0.58 5.45 13.71
N THR A 85 0.17 4.18 13.75
CA THR A 85 0.22 3.33 14.94
C THR A 85 1.33 2.30 14.76
N PHE A 86 2.23 2.24 15.72
CA PHE A 86 3.32 1.28 15.78
C PHE A 86 2.92 0.06 16.63
N ARG A 87 3.54 -1.09 16.39
CA ARG A 87 3.26 -2.35 17.13
C ARG A 87 3.49 -2.24 18.64
N ASN A 88 4.29 -1.27 19.09
CA ASN A 88 4.48 -1.01 20.53
C ASN A 88 3.34 -0.16 21.15
N GLY A 89 2.28 0.13 20.39
CA GLY A 89 1.14 0.94 20.82
C GLY A 89 1.38 2.45 20.76
N ARG A 90 2.58 2.91 20.39
CA ARG A 90 2.85 4.33 20.17
C ARG A 90 2.08 4.81 18.93
N THR A 91 1.59 6.04 19.00
CA THR A 91 0.99 6.73 17.85
C THR A 91 1.78 7.99 17.50
N GLN A 92 1.75 8.36 16.23
CA GLN A 92 2.33 9.60 15.72
C GLN A 92 1.39 10.17 14.67
N ASP A 93 1.12 11.47 14.75
CA ASP A 93 0.28 12.17 13.78
C ASP A 93 1.19 12.94 12.81
N ILE A 94 0.96 12.76 11.50
CA ILE A 94 1.69 13.45 10.44
C ILE A 94 0.69 14.27 9.64
N TRP A 95 0.93 15.58 9.58
CA TRP A 95 0.11 16.52 8.85
C TRP A 95 0.81 16.96 7.59
N TYR A 96 0.09 16.94 6.47
CA TYR A 96 0.61 17.29 5.16
C TYR A 96 -0.06 18.55 4.65
N THR A 97 0.75 19.44 4.08
CA THR A 97 0.30 20.63 3.36
C THR A 97 1.10 20.76 2.07
N GLU A 98 0.71 21.68 1.20
CA GLU A 98 1.48 22.00 -0.01
C GLU A 98 2.95 22.36 0.29
N ARG A 99 3.22 22.98 1.44
CA ARG A 99 4.52 23.61 1.77
C ARG A 99 5.41 22.75 2.66
N ALA A 100 4.82 21.96 3.53
CA ALA A 100 5.54 21.19 4.52
C ALA A 100 4.72 19.98 4.96
N TYR A 101 5.42 18.98 5.49
CA TYR A 101 4.83 18.00 6.39
C TYR A 101 5.28 18.27 7.82
N LEU A 102 4.40 18.04 8.77
CA LEU A 102 4.62 18.27 10.19
C LEU A 102 4.36 16.96 10.94
N VAL A 103 5.24 16.65 11.88
CA VAL A 103 5.16 15.44 12.68
C VAL A 103 4.87 15.84 14.12
N ASP A 104 3.71 15.45 14.62
CA ASP A 104 3.30 15.65 16.01
C ASP A 104 3.54 14.36 16.80
N ALA A 105 4.54 14.40 17.69
CA ALA A 105 4.87 13.31 18.60
C ALA A 105 4.27 13.52 20.01
N GLY A 106 3.36 14.48 20.18
CA GLY A 106 2.66 14.79 21.43
C GLY A 106 3.40 15.81 22.32
N SER A 107 4.73 15.76 22.40
CA SER A 107 5.52 16.76 23.16
C SER A 107 6.05 17.90 22.29
N GLU A 108 6.24 17.65 21.01
CA GLU A 108 6.82 18.60 20.06
C GLU A 108 6.26 18.33 18.65
N VAL A 109 6.11 19.42 17.88
CA VAL A 109 5.78 19.35 16.45
C VAL A 109 7.02 19.69 15.64
N SER A 110 7.57 18.68 14.96
CA SER A 110 8.65 18.83 13.99
C SER A 110 8.09 19.22 12.63
N ILE A 111 8.86 19.97 11.84
CA ILE A 111 8.45 20.42 10.51
C ILE A 111 9.53 20.16 9.47
N CYS A 112 9.13 19.63 8.31
CA CYS A 112 10.00 19.34 7.20
C CYS A 112 9.41 19.92 5.89
N PRO A 113 10.21 20.69 5.11
CA PRO A 113 9.72 21.30 3.87
C PRO A 113 9.51 20.25 2.76
N THR A 114 8.44 20.39 1.97
CA THR A 114 8.14 19.50 0.84
C THR A 114 9.13 19.65 -0.32
N LYS A 115 9.80 20.81 -0.43
CA LYS A 115 10.73 21.14 -1.53
C LYS A 115 12.21 20.82 -1.26
N SER A 116 12.54 20.01 -0.26
CA SER A 116 13.94 19.60 -0.07
C SER A 116 14.36 18.61 -1.16
N THR A 117 14.85 19.12 -2.29
CA THR A 117 15.50 18.35 -3.38
C THR A 117 16.87 17.79 -2.98
N GLY A 118 17.14 17.65 -1.68
CA GLY A 118 18.40 17.15 -1.16
C GLY A 118 18.12 16.11 -0.10
N THR A 119 18.72 14.94 -0.29
CA THR A 119 18.86 13.82 0.62
C THR A 119 19.47 14.27 1.95
N VAL A 120 18.71 14.95 2.77
CA VAL A 120 19.03 15.21 4.18
C VAL A 120 17.70 15.17 4.94
N LEU A 121 17.08 13.99 4.94
CA LEU A 121 16.28 13.61 6.07
C LEU A 121 17.29 13.46 7.21
N GLY A 122 17.19 14.32 8.22
CA GLY A 122 18.00 14.19 9.43
C GLY A 122 17.86 12.78 10.00
N GLU A 123 18.90 12.32 10.68
CA GLU A 123 19.10 10.97 11.24
C GLU A 123 18.00 10.44 12.18
N ASP A 124 16.84 11.11 12.29
CA ASP A 124 15.64 10.53 12.87
C ASP A 124 14.96 9.60 11.86
N SER A 125 15.52 8.40 11.73
CA SER A 125 15.03 7.30 10.89
C SER A 125 13.52 7.06 11.04
N SER A 126 12.97 7.24 12.26
CA SER A 126 11.53 7.05 12.53
C SER A 126 10.61 8.03 11.80
N ILE A 127 11.03 9.28 11.59
CA ILE A 127 10.23 10.28 10.84
C ILE A 127 10.23 9.93 9.34
N THR A 128 11.38 9.45 8.86
CA THR A 128 11.58 9.03 7.46
C THR A 128 10.72 7.81 7.12
N ASP A 129 10.68 6.83 8.03
CA ASP A 129 9.92 5.60 7.85
C ASP A 129 8.41 5.79 7.96
N ALA A 130 7.95 6.78 8.71
CA ALA A 130 6.53 7.11 8.81
C ALA A 130 6.07 7.98 7.63
N ALA A 131 6.92 8.90 7.15
CA ALA A 131 6.62 9.75 6.00
C ALA A 131 6.54 9.00 4.66
N ARG A 132 7.06 7.76 4.55
CA ARG A 132 6.98 6.95 3.32
C ARG A 132 5.56 6.57 2.90
N PHE A 133 4.58 6.68 3.81
CA PHE A 133 3.16 6.44 3.53
C PHE A 133 2.42 7.65 2.98
N ALA A 134 3.09 8.81 2.93
CA ALA A 134 2.51 10.00 2.37
C ALA A 134 2.09 9.72 0.90
N PRO A 135 0.87 10.10 0.48
CA PRO A 135 0.41 10.03 -0.90
C PRO A 135 1.06 11.12 -1.76
N LEU A 136 2.37 11.33 -1.60
CA LEU A 136 3.22 12.13 -2.49
C LEU A 136 3.54 11.39 -3.80
N SER A 137 2.96 10.20 -4.00
CA SER A 137 3.14 9.39 -5.21
C SER A 137 2.26 9.84 -6.36
N PHE A 138 2.66 9.48 -7.58
CA PHE A 138 1.95 9.81 -8.84
C PHE A 138 0.47 9.39 -8.87
N ALA A 139 0.09 8.37 -8.09
CA ALA A 139 -1.29 7.88 -7.99
C ALA A 139 -2.00 8.30 -6.69
N GLY A 140 -1.32 8.95 -5.75
CA GLY A 140 -1.86 9.31 -4.44
C GLY A 140 -2.01 8.13 -3.47
N PHE A 141 -1.23 7.07 -3.69
CA PHE A 141 -1.20 5.85 -2.87
C PHE A 141 0.24 5.42 -2.59
N PRO A 142 0.65 5.16 -1.34
CA PRO A 142 2.01 4.76 -1.02
C PRO A 142 2.37 3.35 -1.53
N GLY A 143 3.66 3.10 -1.78
CA GLY A 143 4.15 1.77 -2.15
C GLY A 143 3.76 1.25 -3.55
N VAL A 144 2.93 1.98 -4.31
CA VAL A 144 2.40 1.56 -5.62
C VAL A 144 2.74 2.53 -6.76
N SER A 145 3.71 3.43 -6.55
CA SER A 145 4.14 4.44 -7.54
C SER A 145 4.78 3.85 -8.80
N TRP A 146 5.28 2.62 -8.71
CA TRP A 146 6.00 1.90 -9.76
C TRP A 146 5.08 1.04 -10.64
N ILE A 147 3.78 0.95 -10.35
CA ILE A 147 2.85 0.12 -11.11
C ILE A 147 2.85 0.54 -12.59
N ALA A 148 3.22 -0.40 -13.46
CA ALA A 148 3.31 -0.22 -14.90
C ALA A 148 3.11 -1.57 -15.61
N LEU A 149 2.71 -1.54 -16.88
CA LEU A 149 2.48 -2.75 -17.69
C LEU A 149 3.68 -3.73 -17.72
N PRO A 150 4.96 -3.28 -17.80
CA PRO A 150 6.10 -4.19 -17.78
C PRO A 150 6.24 -5.03 -16.50
N TYR A 151 5.60 -4.61 -15.40
CA TYR A 151 5.63 -5.33 -14.12
C TYR A 151 4.41 -6.22 -13.93
N PHE A 152 3.47 -6.25 -14.86
CA PHE A 152 2.31 -7.13 -14.77
C PHE A 152 2.76 -8.59 -14.88
N ASP A 153 2.36 -9.40 -13.90
CA ASP A 153 2.65 -10.84 -13.88
C ASP A 153 1.40 -11.63 -14.29
N LYS A 154 0.31 -11.49 -13.53
CA LYS A 154 -0.90 -12.31 -13.67
C LYS A 154 -2.14 -11.66 -13.06
N VAL A 155 -3.29 -12.29 -13.27
CA VAL A 155 -4.51 -12.04 -12.49
C VAL A 155 -4.62 -13.14 -11.45
N GLU A 156 -4.82 -12.76 -10.19
CA GLU A 156 -5.03 -13.69 -9.09
C GLU A 156 -5.94 -13.12 -8.00
N ALA A 157 -6.38 -13.95 -7.07
CA ALA A 157 -7.16 -13.50 -5.93
C ALA A 157 -6.24 -13.15 -4.76
N PHE A 158 -6.41 -11.95 -4.19
CA PHE A 158 -5.80 -11.56 -2.91
C PHE A 158 -6.91 -11.32 -1.89
N ASP A 159 -6.91 -12.06 -0.78
CA ASP A 159 -7.99 -12.02 0.23
C ASP A 159 -9.41 -12.12 -0.37
N GLY A 160 -9.58 -12.92 -1.43
CA GLY A 160 -10.85 -13.11 -2.13
C GLY A 160 -11.21 -12.00 -3.13
N VAL A 161 -10.37 -10.97 -3.30
CA VAL A 161 -10.53 -9.92 -4.31
C VAL A 161 -9.75 -10.29 -5.57
N VAL A 162 -10.39 -10.25 -6.74
CA VAL A 162 -9.71 -10.48 -8.03
C VAL A 162 -8.85 -9.26 -8.39
N CYS A 163 -7.55 -9.50 -8.54
CA CYS A 163 -6.54 -8.46 -8.68
C CYS A 163 -5.64 -8.69 -9.89
N TYR A 164 -5.20 -7.60 -10.52
CA TYR A 164 -3.95 -7.58 -11.27
C TYR A 164 -2.79 -7.62 -10.29
N HIS A 165 -1.89 -8.58 -10.45
CA HIS A 165 -0.67 -8.75 -9.66
C HIS A 165 0.52 -8.21 -10.45
N TYR A 166 1.30 -7.35 -9.79
CA TYR A 166 2.48 -6.72 -10.32
C TYR A 166 3.71 -7.09 -9.49
N VAL A 167 4.83 -7.35 -10.16
CA VAL A 167 6.11 -7.72 -9.54
C VAL A 167 7.22 -6.83 -10.08
N LEU A 168 7.82 -6.02 -9.21
CA LEU A 168 8.99 -5.20 -9.54
C LEU A 168 10.29 -5.98 -9.36
N ASN A 169 10.39 -6.75 -8.27
CA ASN A 169 11.51 -7.66 -7.96
C ASN A 169 11.08 -8.65 -6.86
N ALA A 170 12.01 -9.50 -6.40
CA ALA A 170 11.77 -10.60 -5.45
C ALA A 170 11.18 -10.20 -4.07
N GLY A 171 11.08 -8.91 -3.73
CA GLY A 171 10.42 -8.45 -2.51
C GLY A 171 9.35 -7.39 -2.74
N GLN A 172 9.19 -6.88 -3.96
CA GLN A 172 8.31 -5.76 -4.25
C GLN A 172 7.18 -6.19 -5.18
N GLU A 173 5.99 -6.28 -4.61
CA GLU A 173 4.78 -6.76 -5.26
C GLU A 173 3.61 -5.83 -4.97
N ALA A 174 2.62 -5.79 -5.86
CA ALA A 174 1.39 -5.05 -5.65
C ALA A 174 0.19 -5.78 -6.25
N TRP A 175 -0.97 -5.64 -5.60
CA TRP A 175 -2.25 -6.16 -6.04
C TRP A 175 -3.21 -4.99 -6.26
N VAL A 176 -3.78 -4.90 -7.46
CA VAL A 176 -4.75 -3.86 -7.82
C VAL A 176 -6.07 -4.52 -8.22
N ASN A 177 -7.17 -4.09 -7.62
CA ASN A 177 -8.49 -4.64 -7.90
C ASN A 177 -8.86 -4.43 -9.37
N VAL A 178 -9.22 -5.52 -10.07
CA VAL A 178 -9.54 -5.48 -11.52
C VAL A 178 -10.76 -4.60 -11.81
N SER A 179 -11.74 -4.55 -10.91
CA SER A 179 -13.00 -3.83 -11.13
C SER A 179 -12.91 -2.35 -10.80
N THR A 180 -12.09 -1.95 -9.82
CA THR A 180 -12.04 -0.56 -9.33
C THR A 180 -10.74 0.17 -9.69
N SER A 181 -9.73 -0.56 -10.15
CA SER A 181 -8.35 -0.07 -10.32
C SER A 181 -7.76 0.57 -9.06
N LEU A 182 -8.28 0.25 -7.87
CA LEU A 182 -7.73 0.69 -6.59
C LEU A 182 -6.72 -0.33 -6.06
N PRO A 183 -5.64 0.11 -5.39
CA PRO A 183 -4.69 -0.81 -4.79
C PRO A 183 -5.35 -1.59 -3.65
N VAL A 184 -5.15 -2.90 -3.61
CA VAL A 184 -5.64 -3.79 -2.55
C VAL A 184 -4.54 -4.04 -1.54
N ALA A 185 -3.32 -4.31 -2.01
CA ALA A 185 -2.17 -4.52 -1.16
C ALA A 185 -0.87 -4.21 -1.90
N TYR A 186 0.21 -4.01 -1.15
CA TYR A 186 1.57 -4.08 -1.66
C TYR A 186 2.51 -4.74 -0.67
N ARG A 187 3.64 -5.22 -1.15
CA ARG A 187 4.73 -5.82 -0.36
C ARG A 187 6.03 -5.06 -0.65
N ASP A 188 6.83 -4.81 0.38
CA ASP A 188 8.12 -4.08 0.28
C ASP A 188 9.32 -4.89 0.78
N GLY A 189 9.21 -6.23 0.80
CA GLY A 189 10.21 -7.16 1.32
C GLY A 189 10.11 -7.39 2.82
N SER A 190 9.61 -6.42 3.60
CA SER A 190 9.49 -6.53 5.06
C SER A 190 8.09 -6.98 5.51
N ALA A 191 7.06 -6.42 4.89
CA ALA A 191 5.68 -6.68 5.26
C ALA A 191 4.76 -6.60 4.04
N THR A 192 3.55 -7.12 4.21
CA THR A 192 2.44 -6.91 3.28
C THR A 192 1.51 -5.87 3.87
N TYR A 193 1.30 -4.77 3.16
CA TYR A 193 0.47 -3.64 3.53
C TYR A 193 -0.84 -3.73 2.78
N VAL A 194 -1.96 -3.79 3.50
CA VAL A 194 -3.30 -3.99 2.93
C VAL A 194 -4.10 -2.71 3.06
N TYR A 195 -4.65 -2.24 1.94
CA TYR A 195 -5.51 -1.07 1.87
C TYR A 195 -6.94 -1.39 2.28
N GLN A 196 -7.54 -0.48 3.02
CA GLN A 196 -8.97 -0.45 3.34
C GLN A 196 -9.48 0.96 3.06
N PHE A 197 -10.39 1.09 2.09
CA PHE A 197 -10.95 2.38 1.71
C PHE A 197 -12.19 2.71 2.56
N GLY A 198 -12.20 3.92 3.12
CA GLY A 198 -13.37 4.48 3.79
C GLY A 198 -14.25 5.27 2.82
N ALA A 199 -15.35 5.81 3.35
CA ALA A 199 -16.13 6.82 2.65
C ALA A 199 -15.31 8.11 2.50
N GLU A 200 -15.58 8.91 1.47
CA GLU A 200 -14.95 10.21 1.31
C GLU A 200 -15.25 11.12 2.52
N PRO A 201 -14.25 11.84 3.05
CA PRO A 201 -14.48 12.75 4.18
C PRO A 201 -15.53 13.83 3.86
N GLY A 202 -16.52 13.96 4.75
CA GLY A 202 -17.62 14.91 4.59
C GLY A 202 -17.25 16.37 4.90
N SER A 203 -16.17 16.60 5.64
CA SER A 203 -15.70 17.91 6.09
C SER A 203 -14.24 18.13 5.73
N ALA A 204 -13.85 19.39 5.52
CA ALA A 204 -12.45 19.76 5.37
C ALA A 204 -11.67 19.48 6.67
N LEU A 205 -10.43 19.02 6.52
CA LEU A 205 -9.47 18.89 7.61
C LEU A 205 -9.06 20.26 8.14
N VAL A 206 -8.92 20.34 9.46
CA VAL A 206 -8.46 21.52 10.17
C VAL A 206 -7.19 21.14 10.92
N LEU A 207 -6.12 21.91 10.72
CA LEU A 207 -4.87 21.72 11.46
C LEU A 207 -5.09 22.02 12.94
N PRO A 208 -4.64 21.15 13.86
CA PRO A 208 -4.61 21.44 15.28
C PRO A 208 -3.76 22.68 15.59
N ASP A 209 -4.09 23.41 16.66
CA ASP A 209 -3.39 24.66 17.03
C ASP A 209 -1.86 24.52 17.13
N PRO A 210 -1.29 23.46 17.74
CA PRO A 210 0.17 23.30 17.78
C PRO A 210 0.79 23.17 16.38
N VAL A 211 0.14 22.41 15.50
CA VAL A 211 0.56 22.15 14.13
C VAL A 211 0.46 23.44 13.31
N LYS A 212 -0.67 24.15 13.41
CA LYS A 212 -0.90 25.42 12.74
C LYS A 212 0.13 26.47 13.19
N ALA A 213 0.37 26.60 14.49
CA ALA A 213 1.33 27.57 15.01
C ALA A 213 2.76 27.29 14.53
N THR A 214 3.15 26.01 14.44
CA THR A 214 4.46 25.62 13.88
C THR A 214 4.56 25.95 12.39
N LEU A 215 3.52 25.65 11.61
CA LEU A 215 3.47 26.00 10.19
C LEU A 215 3.56 27.51 9.97
N ASP A 216 2.78 28.31 10.72
CA ASP A 216 2.76 29.76 10.62
C ASP A 216 4.14 30.37 10.92
N ARG A 217 4.85 29.85 11.94
CA ARG A 217 6.23 30.27 12.25
C ARG A 217 7.18 29.95 11.09
N TYR A 218 7.07 28.76 10.52
CA TYR A 218 7.89 28.34 9.38
C TYR A 218 7.65 29.24 8.15
N LEU A 219 6.40 29.46 7.75
CA LEU A 219 6.05 30.30 6.60
C LEU A 219 6.53 31.76 6.77
N LYS A 220 6.44 32.30 8.00
CA LYS A 220 6.98 33.63 8.31
C LYS A 220 8.50 33.70 8.11
N LEU A 221 9.23 32.65 8.50
CA LEU A 221 10.68 32.57 8.30
C LEU A 221 11.05 32.39 6.83
N GLU A 222 10.31 31.56 6.08
CA GLU A 222 10.51 31.36 4.65
C GLU A 222 10.34 32.67 3.88
N LYS A 223 9.22 33.38 4.10
CA LYS A 223 8.97 34.69 3.49
C LYS A 223 10.09 35.70 3.78
N ARG A 224 10.61 35.73 5.02
CA ARG A 224 11.74 36.61 5.38
C ARG A 224 13.00 36.24 4.59
N ARG A 225 13.28 34.94 4.41
CA ARG A 225 14.43 34.48 3.62
C ARG A 225 14.30 34.83 2.15
N GLU A 226 13.11 34.74 1.58
CA GLU A 226 12.85 35.13 0.18
C GLU A 226 13.10 36.63 -0.04
N LEU A 227 12.57 37.49 0.84
CA LEU A 227 12.78 38.94 0.75
C LEU A 227 14.26 39.34 0.84
N LEU A 228 15.06 38.61 1.64
CA LEU A 228 16.50 38.83 1.72
C LEU A 228 17.23 38.39 0.45
N LYS A 229 16.71 37.40 -0.29
CA LYS A 229 17.31 36.94 -1.56
C LYS A 229 17.00 37.86 -2.74
N THR A 230 15.84 38.52 -2.73
CA THR A 230 15.40 39.42 -3.81
C THR A 230 15.79 40.89 -3.59
N GLY A 231 16.45 41.21 -2.47
CA GLY A 231 16.86 42.56 -2.09
C GLY A 231 18.30 42.95 -2.48
N HIS A 232 18.89 42.26 -3.44
CA HIS A 232 20.16 42.58 -4.12
C HIS A 232 19.95 42.59 -5.64
#